data_AF-A0A7X9D8H5-F1
#
_entry.id   AF-A0A7X9D8H5-F1
#
_cell.length_a   1.000
_cell.length_b   1.000
_cell.length_c   1.000
_cell.angle_alpha   90.00
_cell.angle_beta   90.00
_cell.angle_gamma   90.00
#
_symmetry.space_group_name_H-M   'P 1'
#
loop_
_entity.id
_entity.type
_entity.pdbx_description
1 polymer ?
#
loop_
_entity_poly.entity_id
_entity_poly.type
_entity_poly.pdbx_seq_one_letter_code
_entity_poly.pdbx_strand_id
1 'polypeptide(L)'
;MSNLIKQYFPSLTEHQQHQFDALYDLYKEWNAKINVISRKDIDNLYLHHVLHSLSIAKFISFVGRTKIMDVGTGGGFPGIPLAIFFPEVRFLLLDSIGKKIKVASEISTAIGLQNVEFAHSRVEKEKRTFDFVVSRAVMSLPELVKTTQKNISSQHKNALPNGIICLKGGDLTHEIKPFTNKVKVIPLTTYFNEPFFETKHLVYLPIIK
;
A
#
# COMPACT_ATOMS: atom_id res chain seq x y z
N MET A 1 16.32 -6.46 -10.86
CA MET A 1 14.96 -6.01 -10.56
C MET A 1 13.93 -7.03 -11.02
N SER A 2 13.76 -7.20 -12.35
CA SER A 2 12.73 -8.05 -12.94
C SER A 2 12.58 -9.43 -12.30
N ASN A 3 13.68 -10.09 -11.91
CA ASN A 3 13.62 -11.45 -11.37
C ASN A 3 12.84 -11.58 -10.04
N LEU A 4 13.02 -10.66 -9.09
CA LEU A 4 12.41 -10.81 -7.75
C LEU A 4 10.87 -10.67 -7.81
N ILE A 5 10.36 -9.66 -8.50
CA ILE A 5 8.90 -9.49 -8.60
C ILE A 5 8.31 -10.57 -9.51
N LYS A 6 8.94 -10.89 -10.64
CA LYS A 6 8.45 -11.93 -11.56
C LYS A 6 8.38 -13.31 -10.93
N GLN A 7 9.30 -13.64 -10.01
CA GLN A 7 9.26 -14.88 -9.25
C GLN A 7 7.91 -15.09 -8.54
N TYR A 8 7.35 -14.02 -7.95
CA TYR A 8 6.08 -14.09 -7.24
C TYR A 8 4.87 -13.68 -8.10
N PHE A 9 5.08 -12.90 -9.16
CA PHE A 9 4.04 -12.40 -10.05
C PHE A 9 4.43 -12.66 -11.51
N PRO A 10 4.36 -13.91 -11.99
CA PRO A 10 4.82 -14.27 -13.34
C PRO A 10 3.94 -13.70 -14.46
N SER A 11 2.70 -13.34 -14.15
CA SER A 11 1.69 -12.87 -15.12
C SER A 11 1.67 -11.35 -15.34
N LEU A 12 2.72 -10.62 -14.94
CA LEU A 12 2.81 -9.18 -15.17
C LEU A 12 2.88 -8.86 -16.68
N THR A 13 2.12 -7.87 -17.12
CA THR A 13 2.20 -7.38 -18.51
C THR A 13 3.53 -6.68 -18.76
N GLU A 14 3.94 -6.56 -20.02
CA GLU A 14 5.16 -5.81 -20.39
C GLU A 14 5.12 -4.36 -19.88
N HIS A 15 3.94 -3.72 -19.96
CA HIS A 15 3.77 -2.37 -19.45
C HIS A 15 4.03 -2.29 -17.94
N GLN A 16 3.46 -3.21 -17.15
CA GLN A 16 3.70 -3.26 -15.71
C GLN A 16 5.16 -3.54 -15.37
N GLN A 17 5.82 -4.41 -16.13
CA GLN A 17 7.25 -4.70 -15.95
C GLN A 17 8.09 -3.44 -16.17
N HIS A 18 7.85 -2.70 -17.26
CA HIS A 18 8.54 -1.43 -17.51
C HIS A 18 8.29 -0.39 -16.41
N GLN A 19 7.06 -0.27 -15.92
CA GLN A 19 6.74 0.63 -14.81
C GLN A 19 7.49 0.26 -13.54
N PHE A 20 7.57 -1.04 -13.20
CA PHE A 20 8.31 -1.51 -12.03
C PHE A 20 9.82 -1.34 -12.19
N ASP A 21 10.39 -1.64 -13.36
CA ASP A 21 11.82 -1.52 -13.63
C ASP A 21 12.31 -0.06 -13.50
N ALA A 22 11.47 0.91 -13.88
CA ALA A 22 11.78 2.34 -13.75
C ALA A 22 11.83 2.85 -12.31
N LEU A 23 11.20 2.16 -11.34
CA LEU A 23 11.04 2.68 -9.98
C LEU A 23 12.38 2.94 -9.28
N TYR A 24 13.39 2.05 -9.43
CA TYR A 24 14.65 2.20 -8.68
C TYR A 24 15.37 3.49 -8.98
N ASP A 25 15.59 3.80 -10.25
CA ASP A 25 16.33 5.00 -10.63
C ASP A 25 15.56 6.26 -10.25
N LEU A 26 14.23 6.26 -10.45
CA LEU A 26 13.36 7.37 -10.05
C LEU A 26 13.40 7.60 -8.54
N TYR A 27 13.21 6.54 -7.73
CA TYR A 27 13.28 6.68 -6.27
C TYR A 27 14.68 7.06 -5.81
N LYS A 28 15.74 6.54 -6.42
CA LYS A 28 17.13 6.89 -6.06
C LYS A 28 17.42 8.36 -6.33
N GLU A 29 17.01 8.87 -7.49
CA GLU A 29 17.15 10.28 -7.86
C GLU A 29 16.37 11.18 -6.90
N TRP A 30 15.09 10.87 -6.67
CA TRP A 30 14.27 11.66 -5.76
C TRP A 30 14.74 11.57 -4.32
N ASN A 31 15.24 10.42 -3.85
CA ASN A 31 15.73 10.25 -2.50
C ASN A 31 17.01 11.07 -2.22
N ALA A 32 17.81 11.36 -3.25
CA ALA A 32 18.94 12.28 -3.17
C ALA A 32 18.50 13.73 -2.92
N LYS A 33 17.30 14.11 -3.38
CA LYS A 33 16.72 15.46 -3.23
C LYS A 33 15.85 15.58 -1.97
N ILE A 34 15.03 14.57 -1.70
CA ILE A 34 14.03 14.51 -0.65
C ILE A 34 14.09 13.12 -0.03
N ASN A 35 14.56 13.02 1.22
CA ASN A 35 14.68 11.76 1.95
C ASN A 35 13.29 11.15 2.24
N VAL A 36 12.78 10.35 1.31
CA VAL A 36 11.48 9.65 1.39
C VAL A 36 11.63 8.21 1.88
N ILE A 37 12.76 7.59 1.58
CA ILE A 37 13.16 6.25 2.01
C ILE A 37 14.48 6.39 2.76
N SER A 38 14.61 5.68 3.88
CA SER A 38 15.85 5.76 4.65
C SER A 38 17.06 5.37 3.78
N ARG A 39 18.20 6.04 3.96
CA ARG A 39 19.42 5.79 3.16
C ARG A 39 19.89 4.34 3.20
N LYS A 40 19.63 3.62 4.30
CA LYS A 40 19.99 2.21 4.46
C LYS A 40 19.05 1.27 3.68
N ASP A 41 17.91 1.77 3.24
CA ASP A 41 16.81 0.97 2.70
C ASP A 41 16.55 1.20 1.21
N ILE A 42 17.08 2.29 0.64
CA ILE A 42 16.90 2.61 -0.78
C ILE A 42 17.48 1.52 -1.70
N ASP A 43 18.59 0.90 -1.32
CA ASP A 43 19.18 -0.21 -2.08
C ASP A 43 18.33 -1.48 -2.02
N ASN A 44 17.45 -1.58 -1.03
CA ASN A 44 16.49 -2.67 -0.85
C ASN A 44 15.07 -2.30 -1.30
N LEU A 45 14.90 -1.22 -2.09
CA LEU A 45 13.60 -0.70 -2.54
C LEU A 45 12.64 -1.81 -2.95
N TYR A 46 13.11 -2.76 -3.76
CA TYR A 46 12.25 -3.77 -4.33
C TYR A 46 11.78 -4.81 -3.33
N LEU A 47 12.67 -5.29 -2.46
CA LEU A 47 12.29 -6.25 -1.43
C LEU A 47 11.47 -5.58 -0.32
N HIS A 48 12.00 -4.49 0.24
CA HIS A 48 11.46 -3.88 1.46
C HIS A 48 10.26 -2.98 1.21
N HIS A 49 10.11 -2.47 -0.01
CA HIS A 49 9.02 -1.56 -0.34
C HIS A 49 8.07 -2.06 -1.41
N VAL A 50 8.57 -2.45 -2.59
CA VAL A 50 7.68 -2.84 -3.70
C VAL A 50 7.03 -4.20 -3.42
N LEU A 51 7.81 -5.25 -3.20
CA LEU A 51 7.32 -6.60 -2.94
C LEU A 51 6.48 -6.66 -1.66
N HIS A 52 6.92 -5.95 -0.61
CA HIS A 52 6.13 -5.79 0.61
C HIS A 52 4.75 -5.17 0.32
N SER A 53 4.66 -4.13 -0.50
CA SER A 53 3.37 -3.53 -0.91
C SER A 53 2.50 -4.51 -1.69
N LEU A 54 3.12 -5.29 -2.59
CA LEU A 54 2.45 -6.30 -3.40
C LEU A 54 1.95 -7.52 -2.61
N SER A 55 2.30 -7.66 -1.32
CA SER A 55 1.66 -8.66 -0.44
C SER A 55 0.13 -8.53 -0.43
N ILE A 56 -0.40 -7.31 -0.58
CA ILE A 56 -1.85 -7.06 -0.65
C ILE A 56 -2.44 -7.73 -1.90
N ALA A 57 -1.70 -7.76 -3.01
CA ALA A 57 -2.12 -8.42 -4.25
C ALA A 57 -2.11 -9.95 -4.16
N LYS A 58 -1.40 -10.54 -3.18
CA LYS A 58 -1.49 -11.97 -2.84
C LYS A 58 -2.70 -12.30 -1.98
N PHE A 59 -3.19 -11.31 -1.22
CA PHE A 59 -4.33 -11.48 -0.31
C PHE A 59 -5.68 -11.28 -1.01
N ILE A 60 -5.77 -10.26 -1.89
CA ILE A 60 -7.01 -9.91 -2.58
C ILE A 60 -6.74 -9.47 -4.03
N SER A 61 -7.59 -9.95 -4.94
CA SER A 61 -7.70 -9.38 -6.29
C SER A 61 -8.89 -8.43 -6.32
N PHE A 62 -8.62 -7.14 -6.48
CA PHE A 62 -9.67 -6.12 -6.50
C PHE A 62 -10.43 -6.15 -7.82
N VAL A 63 -11.75 -6.01 -7.77
CA VAL A 63 -12.56 -5.83 -8.98
C VAL A 63 -12.34 -4.43 -9.57
N GLY A 64 -12.50 -4.30 -10.88
CA GLY A 64 -12.39 -3.00 -11.58
C GLY A 64 -13.29 -1.93 -10.96
N ARG A 65 -12.82 -0.67 -11.00
CA ARG A 65 -13.44 0.51 -10.36
C ARG A 65 -13.52 0.44 -8.83
N THR A 66 -12.79 -0.46 -8.18
CA THR A 66 -12.56 -0.38 -6.73
C THR A 66 -11.86 0.94 -6.39
N LYS A 67 -12.26 1.58 -5.30
CA LYS A 67 -11.67 2.83 -4.79
C LYS A 67 -10.89 2.50 -3.53
N ILE A 68 -9.60 2.85 -3.52
CA ILE A 68 -8.70 2.59 -2.41
C ILE A 68 -8.13 3.90 -1.91
N MET A 69 -8.11 4.11 -0.60
CA MET A 69 -7.38 5.20 0.03
C MET A 69 -6.12 4.66 0.71
N ASP A 70 -4.96 5.13 0.29
CA ASP A 70 -3.68 4.86 0.96
C ASP A 70 -3.38 5.98 1.97
N VAL A 71 -3.47 5.65 3.25
CA VAL A 71 -3.29 6.59 4.36
C VAL A 71 -1.85 6.58 4.81
N GLY A 72 -1.20 7.75 4.73
CA GLY A 72 0.21 7.96 5.03
C GLY A 72 1.11 7.29 4.01
N THR A 73 0.77 7.46 2.72
CA THR A 73 1.45 6.83 1.59
C THR A 73 2.96 7.15 1.53
N GLY A 74 3.40 8.23 2.17
CA GLY A 74 4.79 8.65 2.17
C GLY A 74 5.33 8.83 0.74
N GLY A 75 6.38 8.09 0.40
CA GLY A 75 6.95 8.09 -0.96
C GLY A 75 6.05 7.45 -2.03
N GLY A 76 4.85 6.97 -1.69
CA GLY A 76 3.93 6.29 -2.60
C GLY A 76 3.74 4.81 -2.29
N PHE A 77 3.90 4.38 -1.04
CA PHE A 77 3.79 2.97 -0.64
C PHE A 77 2.71 2.76 0.44
N PRO A 78 1.82 1.77 0.28
CA PRO A 78 1.77 0.76 -0.78
C PRO A 78 1.08 1.20 -2.09
N GLY A 79 0.61 2.45 -2.20
CA GLY A 79 -0.23 2.94 -3.28
C GLY A 79 0.33 2.75 -4.70
N ILE A 80 1.54 3.23 -5.00
CA ILE A 80 2.15 3.18 -6.35
C ILE A 80 2.32 1.73 -6.83
N PRO A 81 2.95 0.80 -6.07
CA PRO A 81 3.04 -0.60 -6.50
C PRO A 81 1.67 -1.24 -6.78
N LEU A 82 0.65 -0.93 -5.96
CA LEU A 82 -0.69 -1.46 -6.17
C LEU A 82 -1.39 -0.82 -7.37
N ALA A 83 -1.15 0.46 -7.64
CA ALA A 83 -1.67 1.15 -8.81
C ALA A 83 -1.11 0.59 -10.13
N ILE A 84 0.18 0.23 -10.15
CA ILE A 84 0.79 -0.50 -11.27
C ILE A 84 0.11 -1.87 -11.43
N PHE A 85 -0.05 -2.63 -10.34
CA PHE A 85 -0.59 -3.98 -10.38
C PHE A 85 -2.09 -4.05 -10.75
N PHE A 86 -2.86 -3.06 -10.32
CA PHE A 86 -4.31 -2.98 -10.51
C PHE A 86 -4.71 -1.74 -11.33
N PRO A 87 -4.50 -1.74 -12.66
CA PRO A 87 -4.73 -0.56 -13.51
C PRO A 87 -6.19 -0.07 -13.50
N GLU A 88 -7.14 -0.98 -13.28
CA GLU A 88 -8.58 -0.66 -13.25
C GLU A 88 -9.08 -0.16 -11.87
N VAL A 89 -8.21 -0.10 -10.86
CA VAL A 89 -8.54 0.34 -9.50
C VAL A 89 -8.11 1.79 -9.33
N ARG A 90 -8.94 2.60 -8.66
CA ARG A 90 -8.66 4.02 -8.39
C ARG A 90 -8.07 4.19 -7.01
N PHE A 91 -6.94 4.89 -6.94
CA PHE A 91 -6.23 5.12 -5.69
C PHE A 91 -6.23 6.61 -5.31
N LEU A 92 -6.49 6.90 -4.04
CA LEU A 92 -6.16 8.17 -3.41
C LEU A 92 -4.95 7.97 -2.51
N LEU A 93 -3.85 8.65 -2.81
CA LEU A 93 -2.59 8.60 -2.07
C LEU A 93 -2.51 9.84 -1.18
N LEU A 94 -2.71 9.65 0.13
CA LEU A 94 -2.84 10.72 1.11
C LEU A 94 -1.66 10.74 2.09
N ASP A 95 -1.08 11.90 2.32
CA ASP A 95 -0.05 12.13 3.34
C ASP A 95 -0.13 13.57 3.88
N SER A 96 0.27 13.74 5.13
CA SER A 96 0.31 15.06 5.78
C SER A 96 1.58 15.85 5.47
N ILE A 97 2.56 15.24 4.79
CA ILE A 97 3.85 15.84 4.44
C ILE A 97 3.89 16.10 2.93
N GLY A 98 3.66 17.36 2.53
CA GLY A 98 3.59 17.74 1.12
C GLY A 98 4.82 17.40 0.27
N LYS A 99 6.03 17.43 0.83
CA LYS A 99 7.25 17.02 0.11
C LYS A 99 7.22 15.54 -0.30
N LYS A 100 6.63 14.67 0.51
CA LYS A 100 6.49 13.24 0.19
C LYS A 100 5.45 13.01 -0.91
N ILE A 101 4.31 13.71 -0.83
CA ILE A 101 3.30 13.74 -1.90
C ILE A 101 3.90 14.21 -3.22
N LYS A 102 4.73 15.27 -3.20
CA LYS A 102 5.43 15.72 -4.40
C LYS A 102 6.25 14.60 -5.04
N VAL A 103 7.09 13.91 -4.26
CA VAL A 103 7.89 12.79 -4.78
C VAL A 103 7.00 11.69 -5.37
N ALA A 104 5.97 11.26 -4.64
CA ALA A 104 5.07 10.22 -5.11
C ALA A 104 4.35 10.62 -6.42
N SER A 105 3.91 11.87 -6.52
CA SER A 105 3.27 12.43 -7.71
C SER A 105 4.21 12.46 -8.92
N GLU A 106 5.46 12.87 -8.72
CA GLU A 106 6.47 12.95 -9.79
C GLU A 106 6.84 11.55 -10.30
N ILE A 107 7.03 10.58 -9.39
CA ILE A 107 7.28 9.18 -9.74
C ILE A 107 6.09 8.59 -10.50
N SER A 108 4.88 8.80 -10.01
CA SER A 108 3.63 8.36 -10.66
C SER A 108 3.49 8.93 -12.07
N THR A 109 3.83 10.21 -12.25
CA THR A 109 3.80 10.87 -13.56
C THR A 109 4.85 10.28 -14.49
N ALA A 110 6.08 10.08 -14.01
CA ALA A 110 7.18 9.53 -14.81
C ALA A 110 6.91 8.12 -15.34
N ILE A 111 6.22 7.27 -14.56
CA ILE A 111 5.83 5.92 -14.99
C ILE A 111 4.43 5.87 -15.65
N GLY A 112 3.78 7.02 -15.84
CA GLY A 112 2.54 7.14 -16.60
C GLY A 112 1.27 6.62 -15.92
N LEU A 113 1.22 6.52 -14.59
CA LEU A 113 0.01 6.07 -13.88
C LEU A 113 -1.14 7.07 -14.06
N GLN A 114 -2.31 6.56 -14.49
CA GLN A 114 -3.54 7.35 -14.71
C GLN A 114 -4.62 7.11 -13.65
N ASN A 115 -4.42 6.13 -12.77
CA ASN A 115 -5.41 5.64 -11.82
C ASN A 115 -5.13 6.10 -10.37
N VAL A 116 -4.37 7.19 -10.21
CA VAL A 116 -3.91 7.70 -8.92
C VAL A 116 -4.26 9.19 -8.77
N GLU A 117 -4.85 9.54 -7.63
CA GLU A 117 -5.04 10.91 -7.15
C GLU A 117 -4.17 11.15 -5.93
N PHE A 118 -3.58 12.34 -5.80
CA PHE A 118 -2.73 12.71 -4.66
C PHE A 118 -3.39 13.77 -3.78
N ALA A 119 -3.32 13.58 -2.46
CA ALA A 119 -3.82 14.55 -1.49
C ALA A 119 -2.79 14.87 -0.39
N HIS A 120 -2.33 16.12 -0.37
CA HIS A 120 -1.60 16.67 0.76
C HIS A 120 -2.60 17.12 1.83
N SER A 121 -3.01 16.19 2.69
CA SER A 121 -3.98 16.44 3.75
C SER A 121 -3.82 15.42 4.88
N ARG A 122 -4.39 15.74 6.04
CA ARG A 122 -4.63 14.72 7.06
C ARG A 122 -5.91 13.95 6.74
N VAL A 123 -5.96 12.70 7.19
CA VAL A 123 -7.07 11.76 6.91
C VAL A 123 -8.40 12.24 7.50
N GLU A 124 -8.37 12.97 8.61
CA GLU A 124 -9.55 13.52 9.27
C GLU A 124 -10.32 14.51 8.38
N LYS A 125 -9.62 15.18 7.45
CA LYS A 125 -10.24 16.11 6.50
C LYS A 125 -10.85 15.41 5.27
N GLU A 126 -10.49 14.15 4.99
CA GLU A 126 -11.05 13.41 3.87
C GLU A 126 -12.49 12.96 4.19
N LYS A 127 -13.42 13.29 3.30
CA LYS A 127 -14.86 13.08 3.48
C LYS A 127 -15.41 12.00 2.53
N ARG A 128 -14.67 11.66 1.48
CA ARG A 128 -15.07 10.63 0.52
C ARG A 128 -15.04 9.25 1.15
N THR A 129 -15.80 8.34 0.55
CA THR A 129 -15.82 6.93 0.90
C THR A 129 -15.11 6.08 -0.15
N PHE A 130 -14.49 5.00 0.32
CA PHE A 130 -13.65 4.07 -0.40
C PHE A 130 -14.09 2.65 -0.08
N ASP A 131 -13.79 1.72 -0.99
CA ASP A 131 -14.03 0.30 -0.76
C ASP A 131 -13.01 -0.26 0.23
N PHE A 132 -11.75 0.16 0.13
CA PHE A 132 -10.71 -0.22 1.07
C PHE A 132 -9.85 0.97 1.50
N VAL A 133 -9.35 0.87 2.72
CA VAL A 133 -8.24 1.70 3.21
C VAL A 133 -7.01 0.82 3.31
N VAL A 134 -5.91 1.27 2.72
CA VAL A 134 -4.60 0.63 2.84
C VAL A 134 -3.62 1.53 3.60
N SER A 135 -2.64 0.92 4.26
CA SER A 135 -1.58 1.67 4.93
C SER A 135 -0.37 0.78 5.20
N ARG A 136 0.82 1.39 5.32
CA ARG A 136 2.05 0.71 5.74
C ARG A 136 2.82 1.56 6.75
N ALA A 137 2.96 1.05 7.97
CA ALA A 137 3.80 1.62 9.03
C ALA A 137 3.53 3.11 9.38
N VAL A 138 2.26 3.55 9.35
CA VAL A 138 1.88 4.95 9.60
C VAL A 138 1.46 5.21 11.05
N MET A 139 0.59 4.36 11.59
CA MET A 139 0.01 4.47 12.93
C MET A 139 -0.47 3.10 13.40
N SER A 140 -0.85 2.97 14.67
CA SER A 140 -1.45 1.72 15.21
C SER A 140 -2.79 1.40 14.55
N LEU A 141 -3.18 0.12 14.47
CA LEU A 141 -4.47 -0.31 13.91
C LEU A 141 -5.66 0.36 14.64
N PRO A 142 -5.71 0.47 15.99
CA PRO A 142 -6.80 1.19 16.65
C PRO A 142 -6.92 2.65 16.21
N GLU A 143 -5.80 3.35 16.03
CA GLU A 143 -5.78 4.73 15.55
C GLU A 143 -6.22 4.83 14.09
N LEU A 144 -5.75 3.90 13.25
CA LEU A 144 -6.14 3.82 11.84
C LEU A 144 -7.65 3.57 11.72
N VAL A 145 -8.20 2.63 12.48
CA VAL A 145 -9.64 2.36 12.53
C VAL A 145 -10.41 3.60 12.98
N LYS A 146 -10.00 4.22 14.09
CA LYS A 146 -10.66 5.40 14.65
C LYS A 146 -10.76 6.53 13.63
N THR A 147 -9.69 6.77 12.88
CA THR A 147 -9.58 7.89 11.94
C THR A 147 -10.22 7.59 10.57
N THR A 148 -10.27 6.33 10.14
CA THR A 148 -10.65 5.95 8.77
C THR A 148 -11.96 5.20 8.62
N GLN A 149 -12.56 4.66 9.69
CA GLN A 149 -13.81 3.89 9.58
C GLN A 149 -14.95 4.66 8.89
N LYS A 150 -14.97 6.00 9.04
CA LYS A 150 -15.94 6.88 8.37
C LYS A 150 -15.81 6.83 6.84
N ASN A 151 -14.59 6.60 6.33
CA ASN A 151 -14.23 6.60 4.92
C ASN A 151 -14.48 5.24 4.25
N ILE A 152 -14.96 4.21 4.95
CA ILE A 152 -15.23 2.90 4.34
C ILE A 152 -16.70 2.80 3.94
N SER A 153 -16.93 2.47 2.67
CA SER A 153 -18.24 2.29 2.05
C SER A 153 -18.92 1.03 2.58
N SER A 154 -20.23 1.10 2.85
CA SER A 154 -21.07 -0.06 3.18
C SER A 154 -21.47 -0.89 1.94
N GLN A 155 -21.24 -0.38 0.73
CA GLN A 155 -21.55 -1.11 -0.51
C GLN A 155 -20.39 -2.04 -0.87
N HIS A 156 -20.57 -3.33 -0.65
CA HIS A 156 -19.57 -4.36 -0.94
C HIS A 156 -19.71 -4.88 -2.38
N LYS A 157 -18.59 -4.92 -3.12
CA LYS A 157 -18.53 -5.46 -4.49
C LYS A 157 -17.33 -6.37 -4.75
N ASN A 158 -16.38 -6.41 -3.81
CA ASN A 158 -15.20 -7.26 -3.89
C ASN A 158 -15.50 -8.61 -3.22
N ALA A 159 -14.62 -9.59 -3.43
CA ALA A 159 -14.75 -10.92 -2.82
C ALA A 159 -14.68 -10.90 -1.28
N LEU A 160 -14.07 -9.87 -0.71
CA LEU A 160 -14.05 -9.60 0.73
C LEU A 160 -14.90 -8.38 1.06
N PRO A 161 -15.53 -8.34 2.24
CA PRO A 161 -16.13 -7.12 2.77
C PRO A 161 -15.15 -5.94 2.75
N ASN A 162 -15.70 -4.75 2.55
CA ASN A 162 -14.92 -3.52 2.58
C ASN A 162 -14.30 -3.33 3.97
N GLY A 163 -13.09 -2.78 4.02
CA GLY A 163 -12.34 -2.74 5.27
C GLY A 163 -10.98 -2.10 5.16
N ILE A 164 -10.16 -2.37 6.17
CA ILE A 164 -8.78 -1.89 6.29
C ILE A 164 -7.84 -3.05 5.99
N ILE A 165 -6.85 -2.83 5.13
CA ILE A 165 -5.75 -3.76 4.87
C ILE A 165 -4.44 -3.01 5.15
N CYS A 166 -3.71 -3.37 6.20
CA CYS A 166 -2.45 -2.71 6.51
C CYS A 166 -1.27 -3.67 6.65
N LEU A 167 -0.10 -3.14 6.33
CA LEU A 167 1.16 -3.86 6.38
C LEU A 167 1.93 -3.46 7.63
N LYS A 168 2.24 -4.47 8.43
CA LYS A 168 2.74 -4.33 9.80
C LYS A 168 3.94 -5.25 10.02
N GLY A 169 4.70 -4.99 11.07
CA GLY A 169 5.79 -5.86 11.47
C GLY A 169 6.02 -5.84 12.97
N GLY A 170 6.77 -6.84 13.45
CA GLY A 170 7.00 -7.05 14.88
C GLY A 170 5.78 -7.67 15.59
N ASP A 171 5.74 -7.50 16.91
CA ASP A 171 4.65 -8.01 17.75
C ASP A 171 3.40 -7.13 17.63
N LEU A 172 2.29 -7.74 17.20
CA LEU A 172 1.00 -7.08 16.99
C LEU A 172 -0.01 -7.38 18.09
N THR A 173 0.35 -8.15 19.11
CA THR A 173 -0.57 -8.70 20.13
C THR A 173 -1.41 -7.61 20.79
N HIS A 174 -0.78 -6.50 21.19
CA HIS A 174 -1.48 -5.37 21.80
C HIS A 174 -2.34 -4.59 20.80
N GLU A 175 -1.89 -4.48 19.57
CA GLU A 175 -2.52 -3.67 18.53
C GLU A 175 -3.81 -4.32 18.01
N ILE A 176 -3.85 -5.66 17.93
CA ILE A 176 -5.00 -6.42 17.43
C ILE A 176 -6.01 -6.80 18.51
N LYS A 177 -5.62 -6.77 19.80
CA LYS A 177 -6.47 -7.16 20.94
C LYS A 177 -7.87 -6.53 20.94
N PRO A 178 -8.08 -5.25 20.55
CA PRO A 178 -9.43 -4.68 20.47
C PRO A 178 -10.32 -5.29 19.38
N PHE A 179 -9.74 -6.07 18.45
CA PHE A 179 -10.39 -6.55 17.23
C PHE A 179 -10.31 -8.08 17.06
N THR A 180 -9.91 -8.83 18.09
CA THR A 180 -9.57 -10.26 18.02
C THR A 180 -10.57 -11.12 17.25
N ASN A 181 -11.88 -10.85 17.36
CA ASN A 181 -12.92 -11.65 16.71
C ASN A 181 -13.20 -11.27 15.23
N LYS A 182 -12.54 -10.24 14.71
CA LYS A 182 -12.79 -9.67 13.37
C LYS A 182 -11.53 -9.56 12.53
N VAL A 183 -10.38 -9.33 13.16
CA VAL A 183 -9.11 -9.11 12.49
C VAL A 183 -8.52 -10.43 11.99
N LYS A 184 -8.03 -10.42 10.75
CA LYS A 184 -7.19 -11.49 10.20
C LYS A 184 -5.76 -11.00 10.15
N VAL A 185 -4.84 -11.78 10.70
CA VAL A 185 -3.39 -11.52 10.64
C VAL A 185 -2.75 -12.64 9.83
N ILE A 186 -2.05 -12.28 8.77
CA ILE A 186 -1.44 -13.22 7.82
C ILE A 186 0.07 -12.97 7.82
N PRO A 187 0.89 -13.92 8.28
CA PRO A 187 2.35 -13.83 8.16
C PRO A 187 2.75 -13.76 6.69
N LEU A 188 3.61 -12.79 6.32
CA LEU A 188 4.04 -12.62 4.94
C LEU A 188 4.97 -13.74 4.45
N THR A 189 5.51 -14.55 5.36
CA THR A 189 6.17 -15.82 5.06
C THR A 189 5.25 -16.83 4.35
N THR A 190 3.94 -16.63 4.40
CA THR A 190 2.97 -17.41 3.60
C THR A 190 3.09 -17.11 2.10
N TYR A 191 3.63 -15.95 1.73
CA TYR A 191 3.71 -15.49 0.34
C TYR A 191 5.14 -15.40 -0.19
N PHE A 192 6.11 -15.12 0.68
CA PHE A 192 7.47 -14.75 0.31
C PHE A 192 8.49 -15.47 1.20
N ASN A 193 9.61 -15.88 0.62
CA ASN A 193 10.62 -16.70 1.29
C ASN A 193 11.79 -15.87 1.86
N GLU A 194 11.87 -14.58 1.55
CA GLU A 194 13.01 -13.76 1.95
C GLU A 194 12.98 -13.45 3.45
N PRO A 195 14.15 -13.48 4.16
CA PRO A 195 14.23 -13.25 5.60
C PRO A 195 13.60 -11.94 6.08
N PHE A 196 13.56 -10.93 5.22
CA PHE A 196 12.88 -9.66 5.50
C PHE A 196 11.41 -9.86 5.95
N PHE A 197 10.72 -10.88 5.44
CA PHE A 197 9.30 -11.12 5.68
C PHE A 197 9.00 -11.94 6.94
N GLU A 198 10.01 -12.51 7.62
CA GLU A 198 9.83 -13.31 8.84
C GLU A 198 9.11 -12.56 9.96
N THR A 199 9.27 -11.24 10.00
CA THR A 199 8.65 -10.38 11.03
C THR A 199 7.45 -9.59 10.50
N LYS A 200 7.04 -9.79 9.24
CA LYS A 200 6.05 -8.95 8.56
C LYS A 200 4.72 -9.66 8.44
N HIS A 201 3.65 -8.88 8.57
CA HIS A 201 2.29 -9.37 8.56
C HIS A 201 1.41 -8.45 7.71
N LEU A 202 0.47 -9.05 6.98
CA LEU A 202 -0.70 -8.37 6.46
C LEU A 202 -1.82 -8.49 7.50
N VAL A 203 -2.43 -7.36 7.82
CA VAL A 203 -3.56 -7.28 8.75
C VAL A 203 -4.78 -6.80 7.99
N TYR A 204 -5.84 -7.60 8.01
CA TYR A 204 -7.12 -7.26 7.40
C TYR A 204 -8.20 -7.16 8.47
N LEU A 205 -8.96 -6.06 8.46
CA LEU A 205 -10.08 -5.83 9.36
C LEU A 205 -11.32 -5.38 8.55
N PRO A 206 -12.37 -6.21 8.43
CA PRO A 206 -13.62 -5.80 7.81
C PRO A 206 -14.29 -4.71 8.63
N ILE A 207 -14.86 -3.70 7.97
CA ILE A 207 -15.67 -2.66 8.59
C ILE A 207 -17.11 -2.81 8.08
N ILE A 208 -17.90 -3.54 8.85
CA ILE A 208 -19.31 -3.79 8.60
C ILE A 208 -20.10 -2.75 9.40
N LYS A 209 -20.85 -1.90 8.69
CA LYS A 209 -21.72 -0.85 9.26
C LYS A 209 -23.16 -1.32 9.24
#